data_AF-A0A7S0W198-F1
#
_entry.id   AF-A0A7S0W198-F1
#
_cell.length_a   1.000
_cell.length_b   1.000
_cell.length_c   1.000
_cell.angle_alpha   90.00
_cell.angle_beta   90.00
_cell.angle_gamma   90.00
#
_symmetry.space_group_name_H-M   'P 1'
#
loop_
_entity.id
_entity.type
_entity.pdbx_description
1 polymer ?
#
loop_
_entity_poly.entity_id
_entity_poly.type
_entity_poly.pdbx_seq_one_letter_code
_entity_poly.pdbx_strand_id
1 'polypeptide(L)'
;PPGGMVPPGMPPGFPHGPPLGQGMQHRPPPPQAYPAVFEFLPGVASLMEDLDKRVLVTLRDGRHFVGMMRSFDQYGNVMLEDTYERHVHNELYADERLGLYVIRGENMVLLGELDMEKEQEQAASREVTLEQMQAAKKKASAEKAEDELLRKKLQQQSLGLGGMGFDDYL
;
A
#
# COMPACT_ATOMS: atom_id res chain seq x y z
N PRO A 1 -32.99 -30.04 -70.46
CA PRO A 1 -33.66 -30.91 -69.45
C PRO A 1 -32.68 -31.35 -68.35
N PRO A 2 -33.16 -31.80 -67.18
CA PRO A 2 -33.97 -31.14 -66.15
C PRO A 2 -33.06 -30.73 -64.94
N GLY A 3 -33.40 -29.75 -64.11
CA GLY A 3 -34.29 -29.88 -62.96
C GLY A 3 -33.51 -30.06 -61.65
N GLY A 4 -33.43 -29.02 -60.81
CA GLY A 4 -32.81 -29.07 -59.49
C GLY A 4 -33.32 -27.95 -58.59
N MET A 5 -34.09 -28.33 -57.58
CA MET A 5 -34.86 -27.51 -56.64
C MET A 5 -34.04 -26.45 -55.88
N VAL A 6 -34.65 -25.30 -55.62
CA VAL A 6 -34.16 -24.28 -54.70
C VAL A 6 -34.56 -24.67 -53.26
N PRO A 7 -33.63 -24.83 -52.30
CA PRO A 7 -34.00 -24.98 -50.89
C PRO A 7 -34.40 -23.63 -50.27
N PRO A 8 -35.40 -23.60 -49.36
CA PRO A 8 -35.91 -22.38 -48.76
C PRO A 8 -35.10 -21.96 -47.53
N GLY A 9 -34.97 -20.64 -47.32
CA GLY A 9 -34.68 -20.03 -46.03
C GLY A 9 -33.25 -19.53 -45.83
N MET A 10 -32.99 -18.28 -46.20
CA MET A 10 -31.84 -17.50 -45.74
C MET A 10 -32.35 -16.40 -44.81
N PRO A 11 -31.85 -16.26 -43.56
CA PRO A 11 -32.03 -15.03 -42.81
C PRO A 11 -31.13 -13.93 -43.42
N PRO A 12 -31.59 -12.67 -43.51
CA PRO A 12 -30.82 -11.60 -44.12
C PRO A 12 -29.69 -11.15 -43.19
N GLY A 13 -28.46 -10.99 -43.71
CA GLY A 13 -27.50 -10.08 -43.06
C GLY A 13 -26.01 -10.46 -42.95
N PHE A 14 -25.46 -11.42 -43.72
CA PHE A 14 -24.00 -11.62 -43.73
C PHE A 14 -23.35 -11.05 -44.99
N PRO A 15 -22.42 -10.08 -44.89
CA PRO A 15 -21.69 -9.59 -46.05
C PRO A 15 -20.72 -10.67 -46.56
N HIS A 16 -20.65 -10.80 -47.88
CA HIS A 16 -19.76 -11.70 -48.60
C HIS A 16 -18.30 -11.45 -48.23
N GLY A 17 -17.56 -12.51 -47.88
CA GLY A 17 -16.10 -12.45 -47.76
C GLY A 17 -15.44 -12.16 -49.13
N PRO A 18 -14.27 -11.49 -49.16
CA PRO A 18 -13.61 -11.15 -50.41
C PRO A 18 -12.96 -12.40 -51.05
N PRO A 19 -12.79 -12.41 -52.39
CA PRO A 19 -12.25 -13.57 -53.09
C PRO A 19 -10.74 -13.70 -52.87
N LEU A 20 -10.28 -14.95 -52.79
CA LEU A 20 -8.88 -15.32 -52.77
C LEU A 20 -8.24 -15.08 -54.14
N GLY A 21 -7.27 -14.17 -54.21
CA GLY A 21 -6.29 -14.17 -55.31
C GLY A 21 -5.67 -12.82 -55.64
N GLN A 22 -4.48 -12.55 -55.09
CA GLN A 22 -3.24 -12.17 -55.78
C GLN A 22 -2.30 -11.42 -54.81
N GLY A 23 -1.06 -11.90 -54.74
CA GLY A 23 -0.05 -11.42 -53.80
C GLY A 23 0.28 -9.95 -53.99
N MET A 24 -0.08 -9.15 -52.99
CA MET A 24 0.60 -7.88 -52.72
C MET A 24 1.45 -8.10 -51.47
N GLN A 25 2.74 -7.75 -51.58
CA GLN A 25 3.67 -7.74 -50.46
C GLN A 25 3.09 -6.83 -49.37
N HIS A 26 2.52 -7.42 -48.33
CA HIS A 26 2.17 -6.70 -47.12
C HIS A 26 3.48 -6.32 -46.41
N ARG A 27 4.02 -5.15 -46.77
CA ARG A 27 4.95 -4.47 -45.88
C ARG A 27 4.18 -4.23 -44.58
N PRO A 28 4.68 -4.68 -43.40
CA PRO A 28 4.03 -4.34 -42.15
C PRO A 28 3.90 -2.81 -42.08
N PRO A 29 2.77 -2.29 -41.58
CA PRO A 29 2.62 -0.86 -41.39
C PRO A 29 3.81 -0.35 -40.57
N PRO A 30 4.37 0.84 -40.88
CA PRO A 30 5.35 1.46 -39.99
C PRO A 30 4.72 1.51 -38.59
N PRO A 31 5.49 1.26 -37.51
CA PRO A 31 4.95 1.30 -36.16
C PRO A 31 4.21 2.62 -36.02
N GLN A 32 2.88 2.56 -35.91
CA GLN A 32 2.09 3.72 -35.59
C GLN A 32 2.65 4.18 -34.25
N ALA A 33 3.11 5.44 -34.17
CA ALA A 33 3.56 6.01 -32.92
C ALA A 33 2.44 5.77 -31.92
N TYR A 34 2.66 4.85 -30.99
CA TYR A 34 1.71 4.61 -29.92
C TYR A 34 1.51 5.97 -29.25
N PRO A 35 0.27 6.50 -29.16
CA PRO A 35 0.05 7.63 -28.27
C PRO A 35 0.64 7.22 -26.92
N ALA A 36 1.29 8.15 -26.21
CA ALA A 36 1.95 7.89 -24.94
C ALA A 36 0.92 7.46 -23.88
N VAL A 37 0.44 6.22 -23.96
CA VAL A 37 -0.49 5.60 -23.03
C VAL A 37 0.33 4.82 -22.01
N PHE A 38 1.18 5.56 -21.30
CA PHE A 38 1.82 5.10 -20.07
C PHE A 38 1.54 6.11 -18.95
N GLU A 39 0.33 6.65 -18.87
CA GLU A 39 -0.05 7.54 -17.75
C GLU A 39 -0.31 6.78 -16.44
N PHE A 40 -0.38 5.44 -16.47
CA PHE A 40 -0.55 4.65 -15.25
C PHE A 40 0.25 3.35 -15.33
N LEU A 41 1.30 3.26 -14.53
CA LEU A 41 2.05 2.02 -14.33
C LEU A 41 1.37 1.17 -13.25
N PRO A 42 0.91 -0.06 -13.54
CA PRO A 42 0.17 -0.86 -12.57
C PRO A 42 1.11 -1.55 -11.56
N GLY A 43 0.62 -1.70 -10.34
CA GLY A 43 1.28 -2.48 -9.30
C GLY A 43 2.68 -1.95 -8.99
N VAL A 44 3.67 -2.83 -8.86
CA VAL A 44 5.05 -2.47 -8.51
C VAL A 44 5.70 -1.54 -9.55
N ALA A 45 5.23 -1.54 -10.80
CA ALA A 45 5.76 -0.62 -11.81
C ALA A 45 5.46 0.85 -11.48
N SER A 46 4.43 1.16 -10.68
CA SER A 46 4.14 2.53 -10.22
C SER A 46 5.28 3.13 -9.42
N LEU A 47 6.08 2.30 -8.73
CA LEU A 47 7.24 2.75 -7.95
C LEU A 47 8.31 3.43 -8.83
N MET A 48 8.27 3.27 -10.15
CA MET A 48 9.16 3.99 -11.05
C MET A 48 9.01 5.51 -10.91
N GLU A 49 7.83 5.99 -10.54
CA GLU A 49 7.54 7.42 -10.34
C GLU A 49 8.11 7.96 -9.02
N ASP A 50 8.48 7.09 -8.08
CA ASP A 50 9.02 7.45 -6.76
C ASP A 50 10.55 7.44 -6.70
N LEU A 51 11.23 7.06 -7.80
CA LEU A 51 12.69 7.04 -7.86
C LEU A 51 13.27 8.44 -7.66
N ASP A 52 14.36 8.50 -6.89
CA ASP A 52 15.07 9.72 -6.48
C ASP A 52 14.21 10.74 -5.71
N LYS A 53 13.04 10.30 -5.21
CA LYS A 53 12.19 11.09 -4.32
C LYS A 53 12.38 10.68 -2.87
N ARG A 54 12.08 11.62 -1.97
CA ARG A 54 11.95 11.31 -0.55
C ARG A 54 10.63 10.57 -0.35
N VAL A 55 10.66 9.42 0.30
CA VAL A 55 9.47 8.59 0.53
C VAL A 55 9.32 8.25 2.01
N LEU A 56 8.07 8.09 2.46
CA LEU A 56 7.71 7.46 3.72
C LEU A 56 7.27 6.03 3.44
N VAL A 57 7.88 5.08 4.12
CA VAL A 57 7.52 3.65 4.08
C VAL A 57 6.98 3.22 5.43
N THR A 58 5.81 2.60 5.45
CA THR A 58 5.22 2.00 6.65
C THR A 58 5.24 0.48 6.56
N LEU A 59 5.74 -0.17 7.61
CA LEU A 59 5.82 -1.62 7.72
C LEU A 59 4.65 -2.21 8.51
N ARG A 60 4.46 -3.53 8.40
CA ARG A 60 3.44 -4.28 9.14
C ARG A 60 3.56 -4.22 10.66
N ASP A 61 4.77 -4.06 11.18
CA ASP A 61 5.03 -3.94 12.62
C ASP A 61 4.78 -2.52 13.14
N GLY A 62 4.32 -1.60 12.27
CA GLY A 62 4.04 -0.22 12.61
C GLY A 62 5.28 0.69 12.61
N ARG A 63 6.44 0.21 12.15
CA ARG A 63 7.63 1.05 11.97
C ARG A 63 7.49 1.91 10.72
N HIS A 64 8.07 3.11 10.78
CA HIS A 64 8.07 4.08 9.70
C HIS A 64 9.51 4.40 9.30
N PHE A 65 9.79 4.43 8.00
CA PHE A 65 11.10 4.77 7.46
C PHE A 65 10.96 5.93 6.49
N VAL A 66 11.87 6.89 6.58
CA VAL A 66 11.94 8.02 5.66
C VAL A 66 13.31 8.00 5.01
N GLY A 67 13.37 8.00 3.68
CA GLY A 67 14.62 7.93 2.92
C GLY A 67 14.43 8.37 1.47
N MET A 68 15.53 8.51 0.73
CA MET A 68 15.48 8.75 -0.71
C MET A 68 15.46 7.39 -1.43
N MET A 69 14.44 7.12 -2.25
CA MET A 69 14.34 5.83 -2.93
C MET A 69 15.30 5.76 -4.12
N ARG A 70 16.27 4.84 -4.06
CA ARG A 70 17.31 4.70 -5.10
C ARG A 70 17.08 3.54 -6.05
N SER A 71 16.41 2.50 -5.60
CA SER A 71 16.08 1.36 -6.44
C SER A 71 14.92 0.58 -5.87
N PHE A 72 14.25 -0.17 -6.74
CA PHE A 72 13.28 -1.19 -6.36
C PHE A 72 13.42 -2.41 -7.28
N ASP A 73 12.77 -3.52 -6.90
CA ASP A 73 12.66 -4.71 -7.76
C ASP A 73 11.20 -5.13 -7.99
N GLN A 74 10.98 -6.14 -8.82
CA GLN A 74 9.66 -6.67 -9.15
C GLN A 74 8.88 -7.28 -7.97
N TYR A 75 9.55 -7.57 -6.85
CA TYR A 75 8.93 -8.04 -5.61
C TYR A 75 8.56 -6.88 -4.68
N GLY A 76 8.85 -5.65 -5.12
CA GLY A 76 8.66 -4.44 -4.35
C GLY A 76 9.71 -4.27 -3.26
N ASN A 77 10.85 -4.98 -3.26
CA ASN A 77 11.94 -4.63 -2.33
C ASN A 77 12.48 -3.25 -2.73
N VAL A 78 12.76 -2.38 -1.76
CA VAL A 78 13.28 -1.02 -2.03
C VAL A 78 14.58 -0.78 -1.30
N MET A 79 15.46 0.03 -1.92
CA MET A 79 16.68 0.56 -1.31
C MET A 79 16.50 2.05 -1.09
N LEU A 80 16.71 2.47 0.16
CA LEU A 80 16.65 3.85 0.60
C LEU A 80 18.04 4.35 0.97
N GLU A 81 18.39 5.54 0.51
CA GLU A 81 19.57 6.31 0.95
C GLU A 81 19.17 7.39 1.95
N ASP A 82 20.10 7.80 2.81
CA ASP A 82 19.87 8.80 3.87
C ASP A 82 18.62 8.48 4.68
N THR A 83 18.50 7.21 5.06
CA THR A 83 17.33 6.65 5.72
C THR A 83 17.36 6.94 7.22
N TYR A 84 16.19 7.24 7.76
CA TYR A 84 15.94 7.31 9.19
C TYR A 84 14.73 6.44 9.52
N GLU A 85 14.77 5.77 10.67
CA GLU A 85 13.56 5.23 11.29
C GLU A 85 12.87 6.33 12.08
N ARG A 86 11.60 6.58 11.76
CA ARG A 86 10.78 7.58 12.43
C ARG A 86 9.90 6.94 13.49
N HIS A 87 10.14 7.31 14.74
CA HIS A 87 9.30 6.92 15.85
C HIS A 87 8.22 7.98 16.09
N VAL A 88 6.96 7.63 15.89
CA VAL A 88 5.83 8.52 16.15
C VAL A 88 5.17 8.16 17.49
N HIS A 89 4.81 9.18 18.27
CA HIS A 89 3.95 9.04 19.44
C HIS A 89 3.11 10.30 19.64
N ASN A 90 1.77 10.14 19.59
CA ASN A 90 0.83 11.25 19.56
C ASN A 90 1.14 12.19 18.39
N GLU A 91 1.39 13.47 18.65
CA GLU A 91 1.75 14.47 17.65
C GLU A 91 3.26 14.68 17.51
N LEU A 92 4.07 13.91 18.23
CA LEU A 92 5.53 14.04 18.26
C LEU A 92 6.19 12.95 17.44
N TYR A 93 7.37 13.24 16.91
CA TYR A 93 8.20 12.24 16.26
C TYR A 93 9.68 12.40 16.62
N ALA A 94 10.44 11.32 16.47
CA ALA A 94 11.89 11.32 16.62
C ALA A 94 12.51 10.41 15.55
N ASP A 95 13.62 10.86 14.95
CA ASP A 95 14.27 10.17 13.84
C ASP A 95 15.60 9.54 14.28
N GLU A 96 15.79 8.25 13.99
CA GLU A 96 17.02 7.49 14.21
C GLU A 96 17.73 7.24 12.88
N ARG A 97 18.98 7.72 12.73
CA ARG A 97 19.77 7.59 11.48
C ARG A 97 20.17 6.15 11.20
N LEU A 98 19.88 5.68 9.99
CA LEU A 98 20.27 4.34 9.49
C LEU A 98 21.23 4.39 8.30
N GLY A 99 21.13 5.42 7.44
CA GLY A 99 21.96 5.53 6.23
C GLY A 99 21.38 4.73 5.05
N LEU A 100 22.14 3.80 4.48
CA LEU A 100 21.66 2.93 3.41
C LEU A 100 20.83 1.77 3.99
N TYR A 101 19.59 1.63 3.55
CA TYR A 101 18.66 0.66 4.13
C TYR A 101 17.85 -0.06 3.05
N VAL A 102 17.78 -1.39 3.15
CA VAL A 102 16.98 -2.22 2.23
C VAL A 102 15.75 -2.72 2.97
N ILE A 103 14.58 -2.45 2.40
CA ILE A 103 13.30 -2.89 2.94
C ILE A 103 12.76 -4.00 2.06
N ARG A 104 12.41 -5.13 2.70
CA ARG A 104 11.81 -6.27 2.02
C ARG A 104 10.35 -5.96 1.65
N GLY A 105 10.00 -6.09 0.38
CA GLY A 105 8.72 -5.73 -0.23
C GLY A 105 7.53 -6.36 0.46
N GLU A 106 7.67 -7.63 0.84
CA GLU A 106 6.61 -8.32 1.56
C GLU A 106 6.26 -7.62 2.86
N ASN A 107 7.16 -6.93 3.57
CA ASN A 107 6.88 -6.28 4.86
C ASN A 107 6.25 -4.89 4.75
N MET A 108 6.25 -4.31 3.54
CA MET A 108 5.69 -2.99 3.30
C MET A 108 4.16 -3.03 3.25
N VAL A 109 3.56 -2.01 3.85
CA VAL A 109 2.11 -1.76 3.83
C VAL A 109 1.80 -0.58 2.93
N LEU A 110 2.57 0.50 3.07
CA LEU A 110 2.42 1.73 2.31
C LEU A 110 3.79 2.31 1.98
N LEU A 111 3.90 2.86 0.78
CA LEU A 111 5.00 3.72 0.33
C LEU A 111 4.36 4.93 -0.37
N GLY A 112 4.86 6.12 -0.09
CA GLY A 112 4.46 7.33 -0.81
C GLY A 112 5.49 8.43 -0.71
N GLU A 113 5.55 9.26 -1.75
CA GLU A 113 6.34 10.49 -1.79
C GLU A 113 6.01 11.39 -0.59
N LEU A 114 7.06 11.95 0.01
CA LEU A 114 6.99 12.89 1.10
C LEU A 114 7.20 14.32 0.58
N ASP A 115 6.23 15.19 0.82
CA ASP A 115 6.30 16.61 0.49
C ASP A 115 7.25 17.33 1.46
N MET A 116 8.43 17.70 0.96
CA MET A 116 9.49 18.28 1.77
C MET A 116 9.15 19.67 2.35
N GLU A 117 8.28 20.44 1.69
CA GLU A 117 7.89 21.76 2.18
C GLU A 117 7.00 21.62 3.42
N LYS A 118 5.97 20.76 3.32
CA LYS A 118 5.07 20.47 4.45
C LYS A 118 5.81 19.79 5.61
N GLU A 119 6.77 18.93 5.30
CA GLU A 119 7.59 18.26 6.31
C GLU A 119 8.38 19.28 7.15
N GLN A 120 9.02 20.26 6.49
CA GLN A 120 9.80 21.30 7.18
C GLN A 120 8.92 22.18 8.08
N GLU A 121 7.73 22.57 7.60
CA GLU A 121 6.77 23.35 8.40
C GLU A 121 6.34 22.60 9.67
N GLN A 122 6.12 21.29 9.58
CA GLN A 122 5.69 20.47 10.71
C GLN A 122 6.82 20.12 11.67
N ALA A 123 8.03 19.91 11.14
CA ALA A 123 9.21 19.50 11.91
C ALA A 123 9.51 20.47 13.07
N ALA A 124 9.43 21.77 12.81
CA ALA A 124 9.77 22.82 13.77
C ALA A 124 9.00 22.76 15.10
N SER A 125 7.84 22.10 15.14
CA SER A 125 6.98 22.04 16.32
C SER A 125 6.83 20.64 16.93
N ARG A 126 7.27 19.58 16.23
CA ARG A 126 6.92 18.18 16.55
C ARG A 126 8.11 17.25 16.72
N GLU A 127 9.29 17.65 16.27
CA GLU A 127 10.50 16.84 16.43
C GLU A 127 11.00 16.86 17.88
N VAL A 128 11.27 15.68 18.44
CA VAL A 128 11.84 15.49 19.78
C VAL A 128 13.02 14.52 19.73
N THR A 129 13.78 14.46 20.82
CA THR A 129 14.89 13.51 20.92
C THR A 129 14.38 12.06 21.06
N LEU A 130 15.21 11.09 20.62
CA LEU A 130 14.91 9.66 20.80
C LEU A 130 14.70 9.29 22.27
N GLU A 131 15.44 9.90 23.20
CA GLU A 131 15.28 9.67 24.64
C GLU A 131 13.91 10.12 25.14
N GLN A 132 13.46 11.32 24.75
CA GLN A 132 12.13 11.84 25.09
C GLN A 132 11.03 10.95 24.50
N MET A 133 11.20 10.50 23.26
CA MET A 133 10.27 9.59 22.59
C MET A 133 10.16 8.23 23.31
N GLN A 134 11.29 7.64 23.69
CA GLN A 134 11.33 6.39 24.44
C GLN A 134 10.68 6.53 25.81
N ALA A 135 10.95 7.64 26.52
CA ALA A 135 10.33 7.92 27.80
C ALA A 135 8.80 8.05 27.68
N ALA A 136 8.31 8.75 26.65
CA ALA A 136 6.89 8.91 26.38
C ALA A 136 6.21 7.56 26.09
N LYS A 137 6.80 6.74 25.19
CA LYS A 137 6.28 5.40 24.88
C LYS A 137 6.26 4.48 26.10
N LYS A 138 7.30 4.52 26.93
CA LYS A 138 7.39 3.70 28.16
C LYS A 138 6.29 4.10 29.15
N LYS A 139 6.09 5.40 29.38
CA LYS A 139 5.03 5.91 30.26
C LYS A 139 3.65 5.47 29.77
N ALA A 140 3.35 5.66 28.48
CA ALA A 140 2.08 5.25 27.90
C ALA A 140 1.84 3.73 27.99
N SER A 141 2.88 2.91 27.85
CA SER A 141 2.75 1.46 27.99
C SER A 141 2.48 1.03 29.44
N ALA A 142 3.09 1.72 30.41
CA ALA A 142 2.89 1.45 31.83
C ALA A 142 1.45 1.82 32.27
N GLU A 143 0.95 2.98 31.86
CA GLU A 143 -0.42 3.41 32.15
C GLU A 143 -1.45 2.44 31.56
N LYS A 144 -1.27 2.00 30.30
CA LYS A 144 -2.12 0.99 29.67
C LYS A 144 -2.11 -0.36 30.40
N ALA A 145 -0.95 -0.79 30.87
CA ALA A 145 -0.83 -2.03 31.63
C ALA A 145 -1.54 -1.95 32.99
N GLU A 146 -1.47 -0.78 33.66
CA GLU A 146 -2.17 -0.53 34.92
C GLU A 146 -3.69 -0.50 34.72
N ASP A 147 -4.18 0.20 33.69
CA ASP A 147 -5.59 0.24 33.33
C ASP A 147 -6.14 -1.15 32.98
N GLU A 148 -5.37 -1.96 32.26
CA GLU A 148 -5.75 -3.34 31.95
C GLU A 148 -5.84 -4.19 33.21
N LEU A 149 -4.90 -4.03 34.14
CA LEU A 149 -4.93 -4.73 35.43
C LEU A 149 -6.14 -4.31 36.26
N LEU A 150 -6.45 -3.02 36.33
CA LEU A 150 -7.62 -2.49 37.03
C LEU A 150 -8.92 -3.04 36.43
N ARG A 151 -9.02 -3.04 35.09
CA ARG A 151 -10.17 -3.59 34.37
C ARG A 151 -10.37 -5.09 34.66
N LYS A 152 -9.29 -5.88 34.70
CA LYS A 152 -9.34 -7.30 35.07
C LYS A 152 -9.81 -7.50 36.51
N LYS A 153 -9.34 -6.68 37.47
CA LYS A 153 -9.78 -6.74 38.88
C LYS A 153 -11.27 -6.44 39.02
N LEU A 154 -11.76 -5.39 38.36
CA LEU A 154 -13.19 -5.02 38.39
C LEU A 154 -14.07 -6.11 37.77
N GLN A 155 -13.64 -6.72 36.67
CA GLN A 155 -14.36 -7.82 36.04
C GLN A 155 -14.46 -9.05 36.96
N GLN A 156 -13.38 -9.40 37.67
CA GLN A 156 -13.38 -10.49 38.65
C GLN A 156 -14.33 -10.20 39.83
N GLN A 157 -14.34 -8.97 40.35
CA GLN A 157 -15.25 -8.58 41.44
C GLN A 157 -16.72 -8.60 41.01
N SER A 158 -17.03 -8.16 39.79
CA SER A 158 -18.39 -8.21 39.24
C SER A 158 -18.91 -9.64 39.06
N LEU A 159 -18.04 -10.59 38.67
CA LEU A 159 -18.39 -12.01 38.56
C LEU A 159 -18.57 -12.68 39.93
N GLY A 160 -17.90 -12.19 40.98
CA GLY A 160 -18.04 -12.68 42.35
C GLY A 160 -19.37 -12.30 43.02
N LEU A 161 -20.06 -11.25 42.56
CA LEU A 161 -21.34 -10.81 43.11
C LEU A 161 -22.57 -11.36 42.35
N GLY A 162 -22.39 -11.93 41.15
CA GLY A 162 -23.48 -12.51 40.35
C GLY A 162 -23.95 -13.91 40.81
N GLY A 163 -23.38 -14.45 41.89
CA GLY A 163 -23.71 -15.78 42.42
C GLY A 163 -24.78 -15.83 43.52
N MET A 164 -25.25 -14.69 44.04
CA MET A 164 -26.43 -14.66 44.91
C MET A 164 -27.68 -14.51 44.05
N GLY A 165 -28.18 -15.66 43.58
CA GLY A 165 -29.42 -15.78 42.84
C GLY A 165 -30.61 -15.24 43.61
N PHE A 166 -31.52 -14.62 42.86
CA PHE A 166 -32.79 -14.04 43.27
C PHE A 166 -33.84 -15.13 43.63
N ASP A 167 -33.42 -16.28 44.18
CA ASP A 167 -34.28 -17.45 44.43
C ASP A 167 -34.56 -17.72 45.93
N ASP A 168 -34.06 -16.89 46.86
CA ASP A 168 -34.25 -17.07 48.31
C ASP A 168 -35.41 -16.23 48.91
N TYR A 169 -36.30 -15.68 48.10
CA TYR A 169 -37.43 -14.84 48.55
C TYR A 169 -38.79 -15.20 47.96
N LEU A 170 -39.13 -16.50 47.80
CA LEU A 170 -40.52 -16.96 47.61
C LEU A 170 -40.72 -18.42 48.04
#